data_AF-A0AAD0XEA1-F1
#
_entry.id   AF-A0AAD0XEA1-F1
#
_cell.length_a   1.000
_cell.length_b   1.000
_cell.length_c   1.000
_cell.angle_alpha   90.00
_cell.angle_beta   90.00
_cell.angle_gamma   90.00
#
_symmetry.space_group_name_H-M   'P 1'
#
loop_
_entity.id
_entity.type
_entity.pdbx_description
1 polymer ?
#
loop_
_entity_poly.entity_id
_entity_poly.type
_entity_poly.pdbx_seq_one_letter_code
_entity_poly.pdbx_strand_id
1 'polypeptide(L)'
;MQKHTLFLCAVMVCPLSLHAQNATTYYKCVTKNGTIFSQFPCNDNATSYTINTVSGINTAPAQDYTKELNALERERIVLDLQAELRSNTNKLAIIKRKKDRAEYNQQQRLNRILDDEDKKLISKDITNQLKIINKDHKKQTTEIEKRIKKLEKKIASYQ
;
A
#
# COMPACT_ATOMS: atom_id res chain seq x y z
N MET A 1 -79.42 -48.80 -41.18
CA MET A 1 -78.51 -49.89 -40.77
C MET A 1 -77.13 -49.32 -40.57
N GLN A 2 -76.63 -49.49 -39.35
CA GLN A 2 -75.41 -48.93 -38.79
C GLN A 2 -74.22 -49.82 -39.11
N LYS A 3 -73.10 -49.27 -39.56
CA LYS A 3 -71.75 -49.84 -39.41
C LYS A 3 -70.74 -48.71 -39.43
N HIS A 4 -70.21 -48.41 -38.24
CA HIS A 4 -69.09 -47.51 -38.03
C HIS A 4 -67.78 -48.23 -38.39
N THR A 5 -66.96 -47.60 -39.23
CA THR A 5 -65.56 -48.00 -39.40
C THR A 5 -64.71 -46.84 -38.89
N LEU A 6 -64.10 -47.04 -37.72
CA LEU A 6 -63.13 -46.15 -37.10
C LEU A 6 -61.89 -46.05 -37.98
N PHE A 7 -61.57 -44.86 -38.49
CA PHE A 7 -60.28 -44.55 -39.09
C PHE A 7 -59.53 -43.64 -38.12
N LEU A 8 -58.53 -44.22 -37.43
CA LEU A 8 -57.59 -43.50 -36.58
C LEU A 8 -56.73 -42.58 -37.46
N CYS A 9 -57.00 -41.28 -37.43
CA CYS A 9 -56.09 -40.27 -37.99
C CYS A 9 -55.11 -39.85 -36.88
N ALA A 10 -53.90 -40.40 -36.95
CA ALA A 10 -52.81 -40.06 -36.06
C ALA A 10 -52.39 -38.60 -36.26
N VAL A 11 -52.41 -37.84 -35.16
CA VAL A 11 -51.88 -36.48 -35.07
C VAL A 11 -50.35 -36.54 -35.19
N MET A 12 -49.80 -36.15 -36.34
CA MET A 12 -48.37 -35.97 -36.53
C MET A 12 -48.00 -34.51 -36.18
N VAL A 13 -47.81 -34.23 -34.89
CA VAL A 13 -47.05 -33.05 -34.46
C VAL A 13 -45.59 -33.33 -34.80
N CYS A 14 -45.06 -32.69 -35.84
CA CYS A 14 -43.65 -32.74 -36.17
C CYS A 14 -42.89 -31.85 -35.18
N PRO A 15 -42.07 -32.38 -34.25
CA PRO A 15 -41.19 -31.54 -33.47
C PRO A 15 -40.06 -31.08 -34.39
N LEU A 16 -40.10 -29.82 -34.82
CA LEU A 16 -38.92 -29.13 -35.34
C LEU A 16 -37.92 -28.99 -34.20
N SER A 17 -37.20 -30.07 -33.91
CA SER A 17 -35.99 -30.03 -33.09
C SER A 17 -34.92 -29.33 -33.92
N LEU A 18 -34.94 -27.99 -33.91
CA LEU A 18 -33.79 -27.20 -34.32
C LEU A 18 -32.67 -27.49 -33.31
N HIS A 19 -31.85 -28.47 -33.63
CA HIS A 19 -30.60 -28.72 -32.93
C HIS A 19 -29.68 -27.54 -33.25
N ALA A 20 -29.64 -26.54 -32.35
CA ALA A 20 -28.55 -25.58 -32.34
C ALA A 20 -27.27 -26.35 -31.97
N GLN A 21 -26.58 -26.88 -33.00
CA GLN A 21 -25.25 -27.43 -32.81
C GLN A 21 -24.32 -26.25 -32.50
N ASN A 22 -23.59 -26.33 -31.38
CA ASN A 22 -22.49 -25.41 -31.08
C ASN A 22 -21.43 -25.61 -32.16
N ALA A 23 -21.51 -24.83 -33.24
CA ALA A 23 -20.59 -24.91 -34.35
C ALA A 23 -19.22 -24.39 -33.88
N THR A 24 -18.28 -25.30 -33.62
CA THR A 24 -16.87 -24.97 -33.36
C THR A 24 -16.15 -24.52 -34.62
N THR A 25 -16.83 -24.44 -35.75
CA THR A 25 -16.27 -24.03 -37.03
C THR A 25 -17.18 -22.99 -37.66
N TYR A 26 -16.62 -21.88 -38.13
CA TYR A 26 -17.31 -20.87 -38.92
C TYR A 26 -16.59 -20.64 -40.26
N TYR A 27 -17.32 -20.14 -41.24
CA TYR A 27 -16.83 -19.90 -42.59
C TYR A 27 -16.77 -18.41 -42.87
N LYS A 28 -15.70 -17.97 -43.51
CA LYS A 28 -15.53 -16.60 -44.01
C LYS A 28 -15.58 -16.63 -45.53
N CYS A 29 -16.46 -15.81 -46.10
CA CYS A 29 -16.51 -15.58 -47.54
C CYS A 29 -16.16 -14.12 -47.84
N VAL A 30 -15.19 -13.92 -48.73
CA VAL A 30 -14.85 -12.60 -49.26
C VAL A 30 -15.61 -12.43 -50.58
N THR A 31 -16.49 -11.42 -50.62
CA THR A 31 -17.27 -11.07 -51.81
C THR A 31 -16.93 -9.65 -52.27
N LYS A 32 -17.37 -9.27 -53.47
CA LYS A 32 -17.22 -7.89 -53.99
C LYS A 32 -17.86 -6.83 -53.08
N ASN A 33 -18.90 -7.21 -52.34
CA ASN A 33 -19.67 -6.31 -51.48
C ASN A 33 -19.21 -6.35 -50.01
N GLY A 34 -18.19 -7.14 -49.67
CA GLY A 34 -17.65 -7.25 -48.31
C GLY A 34 -17.41 -8.67 -47.85
N THR A 35 -17.07 -8.81 -46.57
CA THR A 35 -16.81 -10.11 -45.92
C THR A 35 -18.05 -10.56 -45.15
N ILE A 36 -18.46 -11.82 -45.35
CA ILE A 36 -19.58 -12.45 -44.64
C ILE A 36 -19.03 -13.59 -43.79
N PHE A 37 -19.52 -13.68 -42.55
CA PHE A 37 -19.25 -14.78 -41.63
C PHE A 37 -20.51 -15.62 -41.44
N SER A 38 -20.38 -16.94 -41.56
CA SER A 38 -21.52 -17.87 -41.51
C SER A 38 -21.15 -19.15 -40.77
N GLN A 39 -22.12 -19.79 -40.13
CA GLN A 39 -21.96 -21.11 -39.50
C GLN A 39 -21.94 -22.24 -40.54
N PHE A 40 -22.45 -21.98 -41.76
CA PHE A 40 -22.44 -22.91 -42.89
C PHE A 40 -21.62 -22.33 -44.05
N PRO A 41 -21.08 -23.16 -44.96
CA PRO A 41 -20.37 -22.70 -46.15
C PRO A 41 -21.22 -21.70 -46.94
N CYS A 42 -20.71 -20.49 -47.16
CA CYS A 42 -21.43 -19.41 -47.83
C CYS A 42 -21.24 -19.41 -49.36
N ASN A 43 -20.19 -20.07 -49.87
CA ASN A 43 -19.96 -20.37 -51.28
C ASN A 43 -18.85 -21.44 -51.41
N ASP A 44 -18.57 -21.86 -52.64
CA ASP A 44 -17.55 -22.89 -52.94
C ASP A 44 -16.11 -22.47 -52.56
N ASN A 45 -15.87 -21.17 -52.38
CA ASN A 45 -14.57 -20.60 -52.01
C ASN A 45 -14.50 -20.19 -50.53
N ALA A 46 -15.43 -20.67 -49.70
CA ALA A 46 -15.49 -20.33 -48.29
C ALA A 46 -14.25 -20.85 -47.54
N THR A 47 -13.59 -19.98 -46.77
CA THR A 47 -12.49 -20.40 -45.90
C THR A 47 -13.05 -20.79 -44.53
N SER A 48 -12.81 -22.03 -44.08
CA SER A 48 -13.25 -22.52 -42.77
C SER A 48 -12.26 -22.14 -41.65
N TYR A 49 -12.78 -21.73 -40.51
CA TYR A 49 -12.05 -21.39 -39.30
C TYR A 49 -12.62 -22.16 -38.12
N THR A 50 -11.76 -22.85 -37.38
CA THR A 50 -12.14 -23.59 -36.18
C THR A 50 -11.90 -22.72 -34.94
N ILE A 51 -12.95 -22.51 -34.15
CA ILE A 51 -12.90 -21.94 -32.81
C ILE A 51 -12.43 -23.02 -31.86
N ASN A 52 -11.18 -22.92 -31.42
CA ASN A 52 -10.68 -23.74 -30.33
C ASN A 52 -11.19 -23.12 -29.02
N THR A 53 -12.22 -23.72 -28.42
CA THR A 53 -12.63 -23.37 -27.06
C THR A 53 -11.57 -23.91 -26.10
N VAL A 54 -10.71 -23.03 -25.58
CA VAL A 54 -9.84 -23.40 -24.46
C VAL A 54 -10.75 -23.59 -23.24
N SER A 55 -10.86 -24.82 -22.75
CA SER A 55 -11.60 -25.10 -21.52
C SER A 55 -10.80 -24.56 -20.33
N GLY A 56 -11.11 -23.34 -19.92
CA GLY A 56 -10.49 -22.71 -18.77
C GLY A 56 -10.51 -21.19 -18.89
N ILE A 57 -10.71 -20.52 -17.76
CA ILE A 57 -10.35 -19.10 -17.65
C ILE A 57 -8.86 -19.04 -17.98
N ASN A 58 -8.45 -18.24 -18.96
CA ASN A 58 -7.05 -17.90 -19.15
C ASN A 58 -6.61 -17.09 -17.92
N THR A 59 -6.30 -17.78 -16.82
CA THR A 59 -5.71 -17.14 -15.66
C THR A 59 -4.32 -16.72 -16.09
N ALA A 60 -4.05 -15.41 -16.03
CA ALA A 60 -2.72 -14.88 -16.19
C ALA A 60 -1.73 -15.72 -15.34
N PRO A 61 -0.49 -15.92 -15.81
CA PRO A 61 0.50 -16.66 -15.02
C PRO A 61 0.56 -16.06 -13.62
N ALA A 62 0.52 -16.92 -12.59
CA ALA A 62 0.59 -16.47 -11.21
C ALA A 62 1.85 -15.64 -11.01
N GLN A 63 1.68 -14.33 -10.84
CA GLN A 63 2.79 -13.40 -10.67
C GLN A 63 3.14 -13.34 -9.18
N ASP A 64 4.36 -13.72 -8.85
CA ASP A 64 4.87 -13.65 -7.48
C ASP A 64 5.34 -12.23 -7.17
N TYR A 65 4.52 -11.49 -6.42
CA TYR A 65 4.83 -10.13 -5.96
C TYR A 65 5.61 -10.08 -4.65
N THR A 66 6.00 -11.22 -4.06
CA THR A 66 6.65 -11.25 -2.73
C THR A 66 7.89 -10.36 -2.68
N LYS A 67 8.71 -10.37 -3.73
CA LYS A 67 9.91 -9.55 -3.82
C LYS A 67 9.61 -8.04 -3.84
N GLU A 68 8.59 -7.63 -4.61
CA GLU A 68 8.16 -6.23 -4.70
C GLU A 68 7.53 -5.76 -3.40
N LEU A 69 6.67 -6.60 -2.80
CA LEU A 69 6.04 -6.31 -1.52
C LEU A 69 7.07 -6.19 -0.38
N ASN A 70 8.06 -7.09 -0.35
CA ASN A 70 9.16 -7.03 0.62
C ASN A 70 10.02 -5.75 0.45
N ALA A 71 10.19 -5.27 -0.78
CA ALA A 71 10.92 -4.04 -1.05
C ALA A 71 10.14 -2.81 -0.54
N LEU A 72 8.84 -2.74 -0.84
CA LEU A 72 7.95 -1.68 -0.35
C LEU A 72 7.85 -1.68 1.19
N GLU A 73 7.75 -2.85 1.81
CA GLU A 73 7.73 -2.98 3.27
C GLU A 73 9.05 -2.50 3.89
N ARG A 74 10.20 -2.91 3.32
CA ARG A 74 11.51 -2.43 3.76
C ARG A 74 11.61 -0.91 3.66
N GLU A 75 11.19 -0.33 2.54
CA GLU A 75 11.20 1.13 2.34
C GLU A 75 10.37 1.85 3.39
N ARG A 76 9.15 1.37 3.65
CA ARG A 76 8.28 1.93 4.68
C ARG A 76 8.91 1.87 6.07
N ILE A 77 9.49 0.73 6.43
CA ILE A 77 10.22 0.57 7.71
C ILE A 77 11.34 1.60 7.83
N VAL A 78 12.14 1.79 6.76
CA VAL A 78 13.22 2.77 6.76
C VAL A 78 12.68 4.20 6.91
N LEU A 79 11.61 4.56 6.21
CA LEU A 79 10.97 5.87 6.32
C LEU A 79 10.46 6.14 7.74
N ASP A 80 9.80 5.16 8.37
CA ASP A 80 9.30 5.27 9.73
C ASP A 80 10.46 5.45 10.73
N LEU A 81 11.53 4.67 10.58
CA LEU A 81 12.74 4.81 11.41
C LEU A 81 13.41 6.19 11.25
N GLN A 82 13.47 6.72 10.02
CA GLN A 82 14.01 8.05 9.75
C GLN A 82 13.12 9.16 10.34
N ALA A 83 11.80 9.01 10.29
CA ALA A 83 10.87 9.94 10.93
C ALA A 83 11.06 9.94 12.46
N GLU A 84 11.24 8.76 13.06
CA GLU A 84 11.54 8.63 14.50
C GLU A 84 12.89 9.27 14.85
N LEU A 85 13.91 9.07 14.02
CA LEU A 85 15.23 9.70 14.17
C LEU A 85 15.09 11.23 14.17
N ARG A 86 14.40 11.81 13.19
CA ARG A 86 14.15 13.25 13.10
C ARG A 86 13.39 13.78 14.32
N SER A 87 12.41 13.04 14.81
CA SER A 87 11.67 13.38 16.03
C SER A 87 12.58 13.43 17.26
N ASN A 88 13.44 12.43 17.45
CA ASN A 88 14.38 12.41 18.57
C ASN A 88 15.44 13.52 18.47
N THR A 89 15.94 13.84 17.27
CA THR A 89 16.83 14.99 17.05
C THR A 89 16.15 16.31 17.41
N ASN A 90 14.87 16.49 17.06
CA ASN A 90 14.10 17.66 17.47
C ASN A 90 13.92 17.73 19.00
N LYS A 91 13.71 16.60 19.67
CA LYS A 91 13.63 16.55 21.15
C LYS A 91 14.93 17.04 21.79
N LEU A 92 16.09 16.70 21.25
CA LEU A 92 17.39 17.23 21.73
C LEU A 92 17.46 18.76 21.60
N ALA A 93 17.03 19.31 20.46
CA ALA A 93 17.00 20.76 20.27
C ALA A 93 16.06 21.45 21.27
N ILE A 94 14.90 20.85 21.58
CA ILE A 94 13.96 21.37 22.58
C ILE A 94 14.58 21.32 23.98
N ILE A 95 15.23 20.22 24.36
CA ILE A 95 15.88 20.07 25.68
C ILE A 95 17.00 21.10 25.85
N LYS A 96 17.81 21.31 24.81
CA LYS A 96 18.84 22.35 24.81
C LYS A 96 18.23 23.73 25.04
N ARG A 97 17.18 24.11 24.29
CA ARG A 97 16.49 25.40 24.46
C ARG A 97 15.88 25.55 25.87
N LYS A 98 15.34 24.48 26.45
CA LYS A 98 14.79 24.49 27.82
C LYS A 98 15.91 24.76 28.84
N LYS A 99 17.06 24.12 28.68
CA LYS A 99 18.25 24.37 29.49
C LYS A 99 18.67 25.84 29.37
N ASP A 100 18.87 26.34 28.16
CA ASP A 100 19.32 27.72 27.93
C ASP A 100 18.36 28.75 28.57
N ARG A 101 17.04 28.54 28.43
CA ARG A 101 16.02 29.38 29.07
C ARG A 101 16.10 29.31 30.60
N ALA A 102 16.30 28.12 31.17
CA ALA A 102 16.41 27.94 32.61
C ALA A 102 17.66 28.64 33.16
N GLU A 103 18.81 28.50 32.49
CA GLU A 103 20.06 29.18 32.87
C GLU A 103 19.92 30.71 32.79
N TYR A 104 19.34 31.20 31.70
CA TYR A 104 19.04 32.63 31.54
C TYR A 104 18.16 33.17 32.66
N ASN A 105 17.08 32.46 33.01
CA ASN A 105 16.19 32.87 34.10
C ASN A 105 16.92 32.95 35.46
N GLN A 106 17.86 32.04 35.72
CA GLN A 106 18.67 32.11 36.94
C GLN A 106 19.62 33.32 36.93
N GLN A 107 20.26 33.62 35.80
CA GLN A 107 21.11 34.81 35.67
C GLN A 107 20.32 36.12 35.83
N GLN A 108 19.10 36.18 35.29
CA GLN A 108 18.23 37.35 35.46
C GLN A 108 17.84 37.61 36.92
N ARG A 109 17.74 36.57 37.76
CA ARG A 109 17.50 36.76 39.21
C ARG A 109 18.63 37.54 39.87
N LEU A 110 19.88 37.26 39.50
CA LEU A 110 21.05 37.96 40.04
C LEU A 110 21.04 39.44 39.68
N ASN A 111 20.67 39.76 38.44
CA ASN A 111 20.68 41.14 37.93
C ASN A 111 19.60 42.03 38.55
N ARG A 112 18.59 41.45 39.23
CA ARG A 112 17.49 42.20 39.85
C ARG A 112 17.75 42.56 41.32
N ILE A 113 18.82 42.04 41.91
CA ILE A 113 19.14 42.24 43.32
C ILE A 113 20.13 43.40 43.44
N LEU A 114 19.76 44.38 44.24
CA LEU A 114 20.56 45.59 44.48
C LEU A 114 21.45 45.47 45.72
N ASP A 115 21.07 44.64 46.69
CA ASP A 115 21.83 44.44 47.93
C ASP A 115 22.94 43.39 47.80
N ASP A 116 24.12 43.67 48.36
CA ASP A 116 25.33 42.86 48.19
C ASP A 116 25.34 41.58 49.05
N GLU A 117 24.71 41.58 50.22
CA GLU A 117 24.58 40.37 51.04
C GLU A 117 23.60 39.39 50.41
N ASP A 118 22.42 39.87 50.01
CA ASP A 118 21.43 39.08 49.27
C ASP A 118 22.00 38.52 47.96
N LYS A 119 22.82 39.31 47.26
CA LYS A 119 23.50 38.87 46.02
C LYS A 119 24.43 37.69 46.25
N LYS A 120 25.16 37.64 47.38
CA LYS A 120 26.03 36.50 47.74
C LYS A 120 25.20 35.24 48.02
N LEU A 121 24.14 35.35 48.81
CA LEU A 121 23.26 34.22 49.14
C LEU A 121 22.59 33.67 47.88
N ILE A 122 22.05 34.55 47.04
CA ILE A 122 21.37 34.14 45.81
C ILE A 122 22.34 33.61 44.75
N SER A 123 23.57 34.13 44.66
CA SER A 123 24.62 33.53 43.81
C SER A 123 24.88 32.06 44.16
N LYS A 124 24.92 31.72 45.45
CA LYS A 124 25.11 30.34 45.92
C LYS A 124 23.90 29.46 45.56
N ASP A 125 22.67 29.95 45.75
CA ASP A 125 21.45 29.27 45.30
C ASP A 125 21.47 29.03 43.79
N ILE A 126 21.73 30.07 42.98
CA ILE A 126 21.84 30.00 41.52
C ILE A 126 22.85 28.92 41.11
N THR A 127 24.03 28.89 41.74
CA THR A 127 25.05 27.88 41.45
C THR A 127 24.53 26.45 41.69
N ASN A 128 23.77 26.24 42.76
CA ASN A 128 23.14 24.94 43.05
C ASN A 128 22.04 24.60 42.03
N GLN A 129 21.20 25.57 41.68
CA GLN A 129 20.16 25.39 40.65
C GLN A 129 20.77 25.06 39.29
N LEU A 130 21.85 25.73 38.89
CA LEU A 130 22.58 25.45 37.65
C LEU A 130 23.17 24.03 37.63
N LYS A 131 23.65 23.52 38.78
CA LYS A 131 24.09 22.11 38.89
C LYS A 131 22.94 21.14 38.67
N ILE A 132 21.76 21.40 39.23
CA ILE A 132 20.56 20.59 39.06
C ILE A 132 20.12 20.59 37.58
N ILE A 133 20.02 21.79 36.98
CA ILE A 133 19.67 21.99 35.56
C ILE A 133 20.63 21.20 34.65
N ASN A 134 21.93 21.31 34.87
CA ASN A 134 22.92 20.61 34.06
C ASN A 134 22.87 19.08 34.25
N LYS A 135 22.61 18.60 35.47
CA LYS A 135 22.43 17.18 35.75
C LYS A 135 21.20 16.60 35.04
N ASP A 136 20.07 17.31 35.10
CA ASP A 136 18.83 16.90 34.43
C ASP A 136 18.99 16.92 32.90
N HIS A 137 19.56 18.00 32.34
CA HIS A 137 19.88 18.09 30.91
C HIS A 137 20.77 16.91 30.46
N LYS A 138 21.84 16.60 31.19
CA LYS A 138 22.72 15.46 30.88
C LYS A 138 21.95 14.13 30.90
N LYS A 139 21.08 13.92 31.88
CA LYS A 139 20.26 12.70 31.98
C LYS A 139 19.35 12.54 30.75
N GLN A 140 18.59 13.59 30.42
CA GLN A 140 17.65 13.55 29.31
C GLN A 140 18.37 13.40 27.95
N THR A 141 19.45 14.14 27.74
CA THR A 141 20.24 14.08 26.51
C THR A 141 20.87 12.70 26.31
N THR A 142 21.49 12.12 27.33
CA THR A 142 22.10 10.77 27.21
C THR A 142 21.08 9.67 26.92
N GLU A 143 19.85 9.78 27.42
CA GLU A 143 18.78 8.84 27.10
C GLU A 143 18.37 8.92 25.63
N ILE A 144 18.19 10.14 25.11
CA ILE A 144 17.78 10.34 23.72
C ILE A 144 18.91 9.99 22.75
N GLU A 145 20.16 10.35 23.05
CA GLU A 145 21.33 9.95 22.26
C GLU A 145 21.46 8.43 22.14
N LYS A 146 21.18 7.69 23.21
CA LYS A 146 21.15 6.21 23.14
C LYS A 146 20.07 5.71 22.19
N ARG A 147 18.89 6.35 22.16
CA ARG A 147 17.80 5.99 21.23
C ARG A 147 18.20 6.30 19.79
N ILE A 148 18.77 7.48 19.54
CA ILE A 148 19.31 7.88 18.23
C ILE A 148 20.31 6.85 17.71
N LYS A 149 21.32 6.49 18.52
CA LYS A 149 22.32 5.47 18.12
C LYS A 149 21.70 4.11 17.80
N LYS A 150 20.63 3.71 18.50
CA LYS A 150 19.89 2.48 18.19
C LYS A 150 19.14 2.59 16.86
N LEU A 151 18.51 3.74 16.59
CA LEU A 151 17.80 3.99 15.33
C LEU A 151 18.77 4.03 14.14
N GLU A 152 19.91 4.72 14.28
CA GLU A 152 20.97 4.76 13.25
C GLU A 152 21.46 3.34 12.92
N LYS A 153 21.74 2.51 13.93
CA LYS A 153 22.12 1.11 13.72
C LYS A 153 21.02 0.29 13.03
N LYS A 154 19.76 0.50 13.39
CA LYS A 154 18.64 -0.18 12.73
C LYS A 154 18.53 0.22 11.27
N ILE A 155 18.58 1.52 10.96
CA ILE A 155 18.54 2.02 9.58
C ILE A 155 19.71 1.44 8.77
N ALA A 156 20.92 1.43 9.32
CA ALA A 156 22.10 0.86 8.67
C ALA A 156 21.98 -0.65 8.39
N SER A 157 21.18 -1.39 9.17
CA SER A 157 20.92 -2.82 8.89
C SER A 157 19.96 -3.07 7.72
N TYR A 158 19.21 -2.04 7.29
CA TYR A 158 18.32 -2.11 6.14
C TYR A 158 18.94 -1.54 4.85
N GLN A 159 20.12 -0.92 4.94
CA GLN A 159 20.95 -0.44 3.82
C GLN A 159 21.96 -1.52 3.43
#